data_AF-A0A242NWN2-F1
#
_entry.id   AF-A0A242NWN2-F1
#
_cell.length_a   1.000
_cell.length_b   1.000
_cell.length_c   1.000
_cell.angle_alpha   90.00
_cell.angle_beta   90.00
_cell.angle_gamma   90.00
#
_symmetry.space_group_name_H-M   'P 1'
#
loop_
_entity.id
_entity.type
_entity.pdbx_description
1 polymer ?
#
loop_
_entity_poly.entity_id
_entity_poly.type
_entity_poly.pdbx_seq_one_letter_code
_entity_poly.pdbx_strand_id
1 'polypeptide(L)'
;MAAKRIVIGISGATGFAYGIKALELLKPMDIQTHLVVSKAAKITGHYEHSQSQLAQLQSLADVVYAIDNIGAAIASGSFKTMGMLVAPCSMRTLSAIANSLSDNLLTRAADVVLKERRRLVLMTREAPLHLGHIKNMEAVTLMGGIIFPPVPALYQHIESVDDIITHSVARALDLFDINVPCLPRWGEDMHLNQKPE
;
A
#
# COMPACT_ATOMS: atom_id res chain seq x y z
N MET A 1 1.42 6.77 25.17
CA MET A 1 0.86 7.21 23.87
C MET A 1 0.12 6.04 23.26
N ALA A 2 -0.99 6.25 22.53
CA ALA A 2 -1.66 5.14 21.84
C ALA A 2 -0.73 4.61 20.74
N ALA A 3 -0.58 3.28 20.63
CA ALA A 3 0.24 2.65 19.61
C ALA A 3 -0.15 3.13 18.20
N LYS A 4 0.83 3.50 17.37
CA LYS A 4 0.61 3.86 15.97
C LYS A 4 0.15 2.60 15.22
N ARG A 5 -0.87 2.73 14.37
CA ARG A 5 -1.42 1.60 13.59
C ARG A 5 -1.63 1.98 12.15
N ILE A 6 -1.30 1.09 11.23
CA ILE A 6 -1.54 1.28 9.80
C ILE A 6 -2.22 0.04 9.20
N VAL A 7 -3.16 0.27 8.29
CA VAL A 7 -3.78 -0.81 7.52
C VAL A 7 -3.00 -1.03 6.24
N ILE A 8 -2.64 -2.28 5.95
CA ILE A 8 -2.02 -2.69 4.70
C ILE A 8 -3.02 -3.56 3.94
N GLY A 9 -3.48 -3.04 2.80
CA GLY A 9 -4.33 -3.77 1.87
C GLY A 9 -3.53 -4.31 0.69
N ILE A 10 -3.71 -5.58 0.32
CA ILE A 10 -3.13 -6.14 -0.90
C ILE A 10 -4.27 -6.56 -1.83
N SER A 11 -4.38 -5.92 -2.99
CA SER A 11 -5.44 -6.20 -3.97
C SER A 11 -4.91 -6.87 -5.25
N GLY A 12 -5.81 -7.45 -6.05
CA GLY A 12 -5.45 -8.27 -7.21
C GLY A 12 -4.98 -7.47 -8.43
N ALA A 13 -3.84 -6.83 -8.31
CA ALA A 13 -3.04 -6.30 -9.41
C ALA A 13 -1.62 -6.87 -9.30
N THR A 14 -0.89 -6.89 -10.41
CA THR A 14 0.51 -7.32 -10.36
C THR A 14 1.37 -6.41 -9.51
N GLY A 15 2.37 -6.99 -8.87
CA GLY A 15 3.24 -6.33 -7.90
C GLY A 15 2.86 -6.70 -6.47
N PHE A 16 2.50 -7.95 -6.22
CA PHE A 16 2.23 -8.46 -4.87
C PHE A 16 3.39 -8.15 -3.90
N ALA A 17 4.62 -8.13 -4.44
CA ALA A 17 5.84 -7.74 -3.76
C ALA A 17 5.79 -6.34 -3.11
N TYR A 18 5.03 -5.37 -3.63
CA TYR A 18 4.89 -4.05 -2.98
C TYR A 18 4.25 -4.17 -1.58
N GLY A 19 3.25 -5.05 -1.44
CA GLY A 19 2.60 -5.30 -0.16
C GLY A 19 3.49 -6.05 0.82
N ILE A 20 4.25 -7.04 0.32
CA ILE A 20 5.27 -7.75 1.12
C ILE A 20 6.31 -6.74 1.64
N LYS A 21 6.89 -5.95 0.74
CA LYS A 21 7.95 -4.98 1.09
C LYS A 21 7.45 -3.93 2.08
N ALA A 22 6.19 -3.51 1.99
CA ALA A 22 5.60 -2.59 2.98
C ALA A 22 5.61 -3.19 4.39
N LEU A 23 5.24 -4.47 4.53
CA LEU A 23 5.28 -5.16 5.82
C LEU A 23 6.73 -5.36 6.30
N GLU A 24 7.66 -5.74 5.41
CA GLU A 24 9.08 -5.88 5.74
C GLU A 24 9.68 -4.58 6.31
N LEU A 25 9.41 -3.45 5.65
CA LEU A 25 9.91 -2.14 6.08
C LEU A 25 9.27 -1.66 7.39
N LEU A 26 8.00 -2.02 7.65
CA LEU A 26 7.28 -1.63 8.87
C LEU A 26 7.59 -2.52 10.07
N LYS A 27 7.96 -3.80 9.85
CA LYS A 27 8.23 -4.78 10.91
C LYS A 27 9.22 -4.35 11.99
N PRO A 28 10.35 -3.66 11.70
CA PRO A 28 11.26 -3.18 12.73
C PRO A 28 10.80 -1.89 13.43
N MET A 29 9.66 -1.29 13.03
CA MET A 29 9.18 -0.01 13.54
C MET A 29 8.16 -0.20 14.68
N ASP A 30 8.02 0.80 15.54
CA ASP A 30 6.94 0.85 16.56
C ASP A 30 5.60 1.25 15.93
N ILE A 31 5.14 0.46 14.94
CA ILE A 31 3.89 0.65 14.21
C ILE A 31 3.22 -0.71 14.04
N GLN A 32 2.03 -0.86 14.62
CA GLN A 32 1.24 -2.09 14.47
C GLN A 32 0.57 -2.14 13.08
N THR A 33 0.83 -3.21 12.36
CA THR A 33 0.33 -3.47 11.00
C THR A 33 -0.92 -4.34 11.01
N HIS A 34 -1.92 -3.91 10.23
CA HIS A 34 -3.20 -4.58 10.08
C HIS A 34 -3.41 -4.98 8.61
N LEU A 35 -3.16 -6.26 8.30
CA LEU A 35 -3.17 -6.79 6.95
C LEU A 35 -4.56 -7.30 6.53
N VAL A 36 -4.97 -6.95 5.32
CA VAL A 36 -6.11 -7.56 4.61
C VAL A 36 -5.75 -7.83 3.15
N VAL A 37 -5.97 -9.06 2.69
CA VAL A 37 -5.60 -9.51 1.34
C VAL A 37 -6.83 -9.96 0.58
N SER A 38 -7.07 -9.38 -0.60
CA SER A 38 -8.21 -9.75 -1.45
C SER A 38 -8.06 -11.16 -2.03
N LYS A 39 -9.19 -11.79 -2.40
CA LYS A 39 -9.16 -13.10 -3.07
C LYS A 39 -8.33 -13.08 -4.37
N ALA A 40 -8.50 -12.04 -5.18
CA ALA A 40 -7.75 -11.87 -6.42
C ALA A 40 -6.24 -11.66 -6.18
N ALA A 41 -5.85 -10.93 -5.11
CA ALA A 41 -4.44 -10.77 -4.74
C ALA A 41 -3.79 -12.11 -4.39
N LYS A 42 -4.50 -13.02 -3.72
CA LYS A 42 -3.97 -14.35 -3.44
C LYS A 42 -3.65 -15.08 -4.74
N ILE A 43 -4.53 -15.02 -5.74
CA ILE A 43 -4.30 -15.65 -7.05
C ILE A 43 -3.05 -15.04 -7.71
N THR A 44 -2.98 -13.71 -7.81
CA THR A 44 -1.80 -13.01 -8.36
C THR A 44 -0.51 -13.36 -7.62
N GLY A 45 -0.56 -13.44 -6.29
CA GLY A 45 0.58 -13.82 -5.47
C GLY A 45 1.16 -15.19 -5.84
N HIS A 46 0.33 -16.18 -6.19
CA HIS A 46 0.82 -17.51 -6.61
C HIS A 46 1.49 -17.50 -7.99
N TYR A 47 1.21 -16.50 -8.84
CA TYR A 47 1.93 -16.32 -10.11
C TYR A 47 3.26 -15.61 -9.94
N GLU A 48 3.39 -14.75 -8.92
CA GLU A 48 4.54 -13.85 -8.74
C GLU A 48 5.55 -14.35 -7.70
N HIS A 49 5.14 -15.24 -6.80
CA HIS A 49 5.94 -15.70 -5.68
C HIS A 49 5.79 -17.20 -5.43
N SER A 50 6.81 -17.79 -4.82
CA SER A 50 6.77 -19.18 -4.36
C SER A 50 5.83 -19.36 -3.16
N GLN A 51 5.38 -20.59 -2.94
CA GLN A 51 4.48 -20.93 -1.83
C GLN A 51 5.08 -20.60 -0.46
N SER A 52 6.40 -20.77 -0.29
CA SER A 52 7.09 -20.45 0.96
C SER A 52 7.11 -18.95 1.24
N GLN A 53 7.32 -18.12 0.22
CA GLN A 53 7.25 -16.66 0.36
C GLN A 53 5.84 -16.18 0.74
N LEU A 54 4.80 -16.74 0.11
CA LEU A 54 3.42 -16.40 0.45
C LEU A 54 3.02 -16.86 1.85
N ALA A 55 3.54 -18.00 2.31
CA ALA A 55 3.29 -18.50 3.66
C ALA A 55 3.90 -17.57 4.74
N GLN A 56 5.01 -16.91 4.44
CA GLN A 56 5.67 -15.98 5.35
C GLN A 56 4.96 -14.63 5.46
N LEU A 57 4.11 -14.25 4.49
CA LEU A 57 3.38 -12.97 4.51
C LEU A 57 2.66 -12.71 5.84
N GLN A 58 1.99 -13.73 6.39
CA GLN A 58 1.22 -13.58 7.62
C GLN A 58 2.11 -13.27 8.83
N SER A 59 3.36 -13.73 8.85
CA SER A 59 4.31 -13.47 9.95
C SER A 59 5.03 -12.12 9.81
N LEU A 60 4.80 -11.40 8.71
CA LEU A 60 5.28 -10.03 8.52
C LEU A 60 4.30 -8.99 9.10
N ALA A 61 3.04 -9.36 9.33
CA ALA A 61 2.03 -8.47 9.89
C ALA A 61 1.71 -8.81 11.35
N ASP A 62 1.31 -7.81 12.14
CA ASP A 62 0.90 -8.02 13.55
C ASP A 62 -0.50 -8.62 13.65
N VAL A 63 -1.40 -8.21 12.75
CA VAL A 63 -2.77 -8.72 12.69
C VAL A 63 -3.17 -8.97 11.24
N VAL A 64 -3.74 -10.15 10.96
CA VAL A 64 -4.23 -10.53 9.64
C VAL A 64 -5.74 -10.76 9.69
N TYR A 65 -6.49 -10.12 8.81
CA TYR A 65 -7.93 -10.27 8.72
C TYR A 65 -8.37 -11.06 7.49
N ALA A 66 -9.42 -11.86 7.67
CA ALA A 66 -10.15 -12.45 6.56
C ALA A 66 -10.92 -11.37 5.79
N ILE A 67 -10.90 -11.44 4.46
CA ILE A 67 -11.47 -10.42 3.56
C ILE A 67 -12.99 -10.25 3.70
N ASP A 68 -13.68 -11.26 4.21
CA ASP A 68 -15.12 -11.32 4.46
C ASP A 68 -15.51 -10.95 5.90
N ASN A 69 -14.53 -10.75 6.80
CA ASN A 69 -14.79 -10.36 8.18
C ASN A 69 -15.09 -8.86 8.30
N ILE A 70 -16.27 -8.44 7.88
CA ILE A 70 -16.74 -7.04 8.00
C ILE A 70 -16.94 -6.56 9.45
N GLY A 71 -16.85 -7.46 10.44
CA GLY A 71 -16.86 -7.12 11.88
C GLY A 71 -15.47 -6.84 12.47
N ALA A 72 -14.41 -6.93 11.66
CA ALA A 72 -13.04 -6.68 12.11
C ALA A 72 -12.81 -5.22 12.56
N ALA A 73 -11.80 -5.00 13.40
CA ALA A 73 -11.49 -3.69 13.95
C ALA A 73 -11.32 -2.60 12.88
N ILE A 74 -10.65 -2.92 11.76
CA ILE A 74 -10.41 -1.99 10.64
C ILE A 74 -11.70 -1.60 9.88
N ALA A 75 -12.84 -2.22 10.16
CA ALA A 75 -14.14 -1.85 9.60
C ALA A 75 -14.87 -0.74 10.38
N SER A 76 -14.30 -0.26 11.49
CA SER A 76 -14.87 0.76 12.35
C SER A 76 -13.99 2.01 12.44
N GLY A 77 -14.61 3.20 12.37
CA GLY A 77 -13.93 4.47 12.58
C GLY A 77 -13.44 4.69 14.02
N SER A 78 -14.07 4.05 15.01
CA SER A 78 -13.61 4.12 16.41
C SER A 78 -12.25 3.47 16.62
N PHE A 79 -11.86 2.53 15.75
CA PHE A 79 -10.53 1.95 15.74
C PHE A 79 -9.55 2.92 15.06
N LYS A 80 -8.73 3.61 15.86
CA LYS A 80 -7.82 4.65 15.36
C LYS A 80 -6.59 4.05 14.66
N THR A 81 -6.42 4.43 13.41
CA THR A 81 -5.26 4.16 12.56
C THR A 81 -4.72 5.49 12.03
N MET A 82 -3.45 5.53 11.63
CA MET A 82 -2.87 6.70 10.95
C MET A 82 -3.32 6.79 9.49
N GLY A 83 -3.76 5.67 8.93
CA GLY A 83 -4.23 5.60 7.55
C GLY A 83 -4.20 4.17 7.01
N MET A 84 -4.25 4.07 5.68
CA MET A 84 -4.20 2.82 4.95
C MET A 84 -3.39 2.94 3.68
N LEU A 85 -2.49 1.99 3.46
CA LEU A 85 -1.79 1.78 2.19
C LEU A 85 -2.39 0.57 1.48
N VAL A 86 -2.76 0.71 0.21
CA VAL A 86 -3.15 -0.42 -0.65
C VAL A 86 -2.06 -0.68 -1.68
N ALA A 87 -1.30 -1.76 -1.51
CA ALA A 87 -0.10 -2.08 -2.26
C ALA A 87 -0.08 -3.56 -2.70
N PRO A 88 -0.31 -3.87 -3.99
CA PRO A 88 -0.78 -2.97 -5.05
C PRO A 88 -2.29 -2.72 -4.96
N CYS A 89 -2.76 -1.67 -5.64
CA CYS A 89 -4.18 -1.34 -5.82
C CYS A 89 -4.64 -1.66 -7.27
N SER A 90 -5.59 -2.57 -7.42
CA SER A 90 -6.17 -2.94 -8.71
C SER A 90 -7.27 -1.98 -9.13
N MET A 91 -7.53 -1.89 -10.44
CA MET A 91 -8.59 -1.01 -10.96
C MET A 91 -9.98 -1.38 -10.44
N ARG A 92 -10.24 -2.67 -10.14
CA ARG A 92 -11.48 -3.09 -9.48
C ARG A 92 -11.57 -2.55 -8.06
N THR A 93 -10.50 -2.67 -7.27
CA THR A 93 -10.47 -2.14 -5.90
C THR A 93 -10.57 -0.62 -5.89
N LEU A 94 -9.85 0.05 -6.78
CA LEU A 94 -9.95 1.49 -6.99
C LEU A 94 -11.39 1.91 -7.31
N SER A 95 -12.05 1.24 -8.25
CA SER A 95 -13.45 1.49 -8.61
C SER A 95 -14.39 1.31 -7.42
N ALA A 96 -14.21 0.24 -6.64
CA ALA A 96 -15.03 -0.02 -5.46
C ALA A 96 -14.85 1.04 -4.36
N ILE A 97 -13.63 1.55 -4.17
CA ILE A 97 -13.35 2.65 -3.24
C ILE A 97 -13.94 3.96 -3.76
N ALA A 98 -13.73 4.28 -5.04
CA ALA A 98 -14.22 5.50 -5.69
C ALA A 98 -15.76 5.65 -5.60
N ASN A 99 -16.47 4.51 -5.58
CA ASN A 99 -17.92 4.46 -5.52
C ASN A 99 -18.45 4.01 -4.13
N SER A 100 -17.61 4.01 -3.09
CA SER A 100 -17.98 3.62 -1.71
C SER A 100 -18.76 2.30 -1.59
N LEU A 101 -18.45 1.31 -2.45
CA LEU A 101 -19.22 0.05 -2.49
C LEU A 101 -19.11 -0.75 -1.18
N SER A 102 -17.97 -0.65 -0.48
CA SER A 102 -17.71 -1.32 0.81
C SER A 102 -18.10 -2.81 0.84
N ASP A 103 -17.96 -3.48 -0.30
CA ASP A 103 -18.43 -4.85 -0.57
C ASP A 103 -17.57 -5.97 0.05
N ASN A 104 -16.45 -5.60 0.70
CA ASN A 104 -15.58 -6.50 1.45
C ASN A 104 -14.76 -5.71 2.48
N LEU A 105 -14.00 -6.39 3.34
CA LEU A 105 -13.26 -5.73 4.41
C LEU A 105 -12.20 -4.73 3.91
N LEU A 106 -11.52 -5.01 2.79
CA LEU A 106 -10.49 -4.11 2.25
C LEU A 106 -11.12 -2.81 1.78
N THR A 107 -12.19 -2.88 0.98
CA THR A 107 -12.90 -1.69 0.48
C THR A 107 -13.62 -0.95 1.60
N ARG A 108 -14.16 -1.67 2.59
CA ARG A 108 -14.74 -1.08 3.80
C ARG A 108 -13.72 -0.35 4.66
N ALA A 109 -12.53 -0.91 4.87
CA ALA A 109 -11.47 -0.25 5.63
C ALA A 109 -11.01 1.04 4.96
N ALA A 110 -10.90 1.05 3.63
CA ALA A 110 -10.58 2.25 2.85
C ALA A 110 -11.68 3.33 2.97
N ASP A 111 -12.96 2.95 2.91
CA ASP A 111 -14.10 3.85 3.11
C ASP A 111 -14.09 4.46 4.53
N VAL A 112 -13.76 3.65 5.54
CA VAL A 112 -13.56 4.12 6.92
C VAL A 112 -12.40 5.12 7.01
N VAL A 113 -11.29 4.86 6.34
CA VAL A 113 -10.13 5.78 6.32
C VAL A 113 -10.53 7.12 5.71
N LEU A 114 -11.25 7.12 4.59
CA LEU A 114 -11.71 8.35 3.93
C LEU A 114 -12.72 9.13 4.79
N LYS A 115 -13.75 8.47 5.33
CA LYS A 115 -14.79 9.15 6.12
C LYS A 115 -14.25 9.73 7.43
N GLU A 116 -13.23 9.10 8.02
CA GLU A 116 -12.54 9.58 9.23
C GLU A 116 -11.43 10.61 8.92
N ARG A 117 -11.31 11.04 7.65
CA ARG A 117 -10.31 12.00 7.17
C ARG A 117 -8.87 11.57 7.48
N ARG A 118 -8.60 10.27 7.37
CA ARG A 118 -7.27 9.68 7.50
C ARG A 118 -6.65 9.49 6.14
N ARG A 119 -5.33 9.35 6.10
CA ARG A 119 -4.59 9.23 4.85
C ARG A 119 -4.87 7.87 4.19
N LEU A 120 -5.33 7.87 2.95
CA LEU A 120 -5.45 6.68 2.11
C LEU A 120 -4.47 6.80 0.94
N VAL A 121 -3.53 5.87 0.80
CA VAL A 121 -2.59 5.83 -0.34
C VAL A 121 -2.85 4.57 -1.14
N LEU A 122 -3.11 4.73 -2.44
CA LEU A 122 -3.41 3.64 -3.35
C LEU A 122 -2.26 3.48 -4.35
N MET A 123 -1.53 2.36 -4.26
CA MET A 123 -0.51 2.00 -5.24
C MET A 123 -1.12 1.43 -6.52
N THR A 124 -1.82 2.29 -7.27
CA THR A 124 -2.60 1.90 -8.45
C THR A 124 -1.71 1.40 -9.57
N ARG A 125 -1.87 0.16 -9.99
CA ARG A 125 -1.05 -0.46 -11.03
C ARG A 125 -1.93 -0.93 -12.19
N GLU A 126 -1.87 -0.20 -13.31
CA GLU A 126 -2.49 -0.58 -14.58
C GLU A 126 -1.85 0.17 -15.75
N ALA A 127 -1.77 -0.46 -16.93
CA ALA A 127 -1.42 0.21 -18.18
C ALA A 127 -1.85 -0.63 -19.40
N PRO A 128 -2.45 -0.02 -20.44
CA PRO A 128 -2.86 1.38 -20.56
C PRO A 128 -4.11 1.72 -19.73
N LEU A 129 -4.36 3.02 -19.54
CA LEU A 129 -5.54 3.50 -18.83
C LEU A 129 -6.64 3.91 -19.81
N HIS A 130 -7.87 3.49 -19.54
CA HIS A 130 -9.06 4.04 -20.18
C HIS A 130 -9.71 5.11 -19.29
N LEU A 131 -10.64 5.89 -19.84
CA LEU A 131 -11.31 7.00 -19.14
C LEU A 131 -11.96 6.60 -17.80
N GLY A 132 -12.54 5.39 -17.70
CA GLY A 132 -13.12 4.90 -16.45
C GLY A 132 -12.11 4.78 -15.30
N HIS A 133 -10.86 4.38 -15.58
CA HIS A 133 -9.80 4.31 -14.57
C HIS A 133 -9.45 5.72 -14.09
N ILE A 134 -9.28 6.66 -15.03
CA ILE A 134 -8.94 8.06 -14.74
C ILE A 134 -10.02 8.73 -13.89
N LYS A 135 -11.30 8.55 -14.23
CA LYS A 135 -12.43 9.09 -13.44
C LYS A 135 -12.46 8.53 -12.01
N ASN A 136 -12.14 7.26 -11.83
CA ASN A 136 -12.05 6.68 -10.48
C ASN A 136 -10.84 7.21 -9.70
N MET A 137 -9.69 7.42 -10.37
CA MET A 137 -8.52 8.07 -9.76
C MET A 137 -8.82 9.50 -9.32
N GLU A 138 -9.50 10.26 -10.18
CA GLU A 138 -9.99 11.62 -9.90
C GLU A 138 -10.93 11.62 -8.69
N ALA A 139 -11.96 10.77 -8.68
CA ALA A 139 -12.92 10.70 -7.59
C ALA A 139 -12.26 10.42 -6.23
N VAL A 140 -11.33 9.46 -6.17
CA VAL A 140 -10.57 9.17 -4.95
C VAL A 140 -9.71 10.35 -4.52
N THR A 141 -9.07 11.03 -5.48
CA THR A 141 -8.25 12.22 -5.21
C THR A 141 -9.09 13.35 -4.62
N LEU A 142 -10.28 13.60 -5.18
CA LEU A 142 -11.23 14.60 -4.68
C LEU A 142 -11.77 14.25 -3.28
N MET A 143 -11.87 12.96 -2.94
CA MET A 143 -12.22 12.50 -1.59
C MET A 143 -11.08 12.68 -0.56
N GLY A 144 -9.86 13.01 -1.01
CA GLY A 144 -8.67 13.17 -0.17
C GLY A 144 -7.78 11.92 -0.10
N GLY A 145 -8.07 10.89 -0.91
CA GLY A 145 -7.13 9.79 -1.13
C GLY A 145 -5.98 10.20 -2.05
N ILE A 146 -4.90 9.44 -2.02
CA ILE A 146 -3.70 9.70 -2.83
C ILE A 146 -3.54 8.56 -3.82
N ILE A 147 -3.53 8.90 -5.12
CA ILE A 147 -3.20 7.99 -6.21
C ILE A 147 -1.69 7.99 -6.39
N PHE A 148 -1.03 6.88 -6.05
CA PHE A 148 0.42 6.74 -6.07
C PHE A 148 0.83 5.54 -6.93
N PRO A 149 0.81 5.62 -8.26
CA PRO A 149 1.25 4.50 -9.09
C PRO A 149 2.73 4.19 -8.82
N PRO A 150 3.13 2.90 -8.75
CA PRO A 150 4.54 2.53 -8.61
C PRO A 150 5.28 2.81 -9.93
N VAL A 151 5.82 4.02 -10.07
CA VAL A 151 6.63 4.47 -11.20
C VAL A 151 8.09 4.56 -10.74
N PRO A 152 9.00 3.74 -11.29
CA PRO A 152 10.39 3.68 -10.83
C PRO A 152 11.12 5.02 -10.97
N ALA A 153 11.86 5.40 -9.92
CA ALA A 153 12.73 6.56 -9.93
C ALA A 153 14.14 6.17 -10.38
N LEU A 154 14.43 6.28 -11.67
CA LEU A 154 15.67 5.76 -12.27
C LEU A 154 16.96 6.52 -11.88
N TYR A 155 16.84 7.66 -11.20
CA TYR A 155 17.99 8.41 -10.70
C TYR A 155 18.64 7.79 -9.45
N GLN A 156 18.00 6.77 -8.86
CA GLN A 156 18.44 6.07 -7.65
C GLN A 156 19.28 4.84 -8.00
N HIS A 157 20.50 5.00 -8.57
CA HIS A 157 21.46 3.91 -8.86
C HIS A 157 20.94 2.46 -8.67
N ILE A 158 20.00 2.06 -9.54
CA ILE A 158 19.19 0.86 -9.32
C ILE A 158 20.02 -0.36 -9.71
N GLU A 159 20.25 -1.28 -8.77
CA GLU A 159 21.01 -2.51 -9.02
C GLU A 159 20.10 -3.74 -9.15
N SER A 160 18.88 -3.65 -8.62
CA SER A 160 17.94 -4.77 -8.58
C SER A 160 16.47 -4.36 -8.69
N VAL A 161 15.60 -5.34 -8.99
CA VAL A 161 14.15 -5.15 -8.93
C VAL A 161 13.69 -4.85 -7.49
N ASP A 162 14.39 -5.39 -6.48
CA ASP A 162 14.08 -5.11 -5.08
C ASP A 162 14.30 -3.63 -4.74
N ASP A 163 15.32 -2.98 -5.32
CA ASP A 163 15.56 -1.54 -5.11
C ASP A 163 14.41 -0.70 -5.65
N ILE A 164 13.88 -1.06 -6.84
CA ILE A 164 12.71 -0.40 -7.43
C ILE A 164 11.49 -0.52 -6.52
N ILE A 165 11.25 -1.73 -6.00
CA ILE A 165 10.11 -2.02 -5.12
C ILE A 165 10.29 -1.27 -3.80
N THR A 166 11.44 -1.41 -3.16
CA THR A 166 11.80 -0.77 -1.90
C THR A 166 11.66 0.74 -1.98
N HIS A 167 12.21 1.38 -3.01
CA HIS A 167 12.08 2.83 -3.20
C HIS A 167 10.62 3.26 -3.36
N SER A 168 9.85 2.55 -4.21
CA SER A 168 8.44 2.87 -4.45
C SER A 168 7.60 2.76 -3.17
N VAL A 169 7.80 1.70 -2.40
CA VAL A 169 7.10 1.50 -1.12
C VAL A 169 7.56 2.51 -0.08
N ALA A 170 8.85 2.78 0.02
CA ALA A 170 9.37 3.76 0.98
C ALA A 170 8.81 5.16 0.70
N ARG A 171 8.70 5.59 -0.57
CA ARG A 171 8.00 6.83 -0.95
C ARG A 171 6.51 6.81 -0.59
N ALA A 172 5.84 5.67 -0.74
CA ALA A 172 4.43 5.53 -0.34
C ALA A 172 4.24 5.59 1.18
N LEU A 173 5.15 5.01 1.96
CA LEU A 173 5.17 5.06 3.43
C LEU A 173 5.55 6.46 3.94
N ASP A 174 6.46 7.16 3.26
CA ASP A 174 6.84 8.55 3.55
C ASP A 174 5.64 9.49 3.54
N LEU A 175 4.64 9.23 2.68
CA LEU A 175 3.40 9.99 2.68
C LEU A 175 2.64 9.89 4.01
N PHE A 176 2.86 8.87 4.85
CA PHE A 176 2.27 8.74 6.20
C PHE A 176 3.12 9.38 7.30
N ASP A 177 4.14 10.15 6.93
CA ASP A 177 5.14 10.71 7.85
C ASP A 177 5.92 9.60 8.58
N ILE A 178 6.09 8.45 7.93
CA ILE A 178 6.90 7.32 8.40
C ILE A 178 8.30 7.47 7.82
N ASN A 179 9.28 7.70 8.69
CA ASN A 179 10.67 7.80 8.28
C ASN A 179 11.25 6.41 8.00
N VAL A 180 11.37 6.06 6.72
CA VAL A 180 11.98 4.79 6.28
C VAL A 180 13.48 5.02 6.09
N PRO A 181 14.37 4.34 6.84
CA PRO A 181 15.81 4.61 6.83
C PRO A 181 16.51 4.50 5.47
N CYS A 182 15.98 3.70 4.56
CA CYS A 182 16.57 3.46 3.23
C CYS A 182 16.08 4.41 2.14
N LEU A 183 15.33 5.46 2.49
CA LEU A 183 14.83 6.44 1.52
C LEU A 183 15.70 7.71 1.52
N PRO A 184 16.58 7.90 0.53
CA PRO A 184 17.45 9.07 0.53
C PRO A 184 16.65 10.32 0.16
N ARG A 185 16.98 11.43 0.82
CA ARG A 185 16.37 12.75 0.64
C ARG A 185 17.13 13.57 -0.39
N TRP A 186 16.39 14.13 -1.34
CA TRP A 186 16.95 14.96 -2.38
C TRP A 186 17.57 16.24 -1.80
N GLY A 187 18.86 16.48 -2.07
CA GLY A 187 19.58 17.65 -1.56
C GLY A 187 20.09 17.52 -0.11
N GLU A 188 19.78 16.43 0.58
CA GLU A 188 20.31 16.11 1.92
C GLU A 188 21.22 14.87 1.83
N ASP A 189 20.68 13.73 1.41
CA ASP A 189 21.42 12.47 1.30
C ASP A 189 21.94 12.22 -0.12
N MET A 190 21.25 12.75 -1.14
CA MET A 190 21.66 12.64 -2.54
C MET A 190 22.33 13.93 -3.03
N HIS A 191 23.64 13.90 -3.20
CA HIS A 191 24.36 14.86 -4.03
C HIS A 191 24.34 14.39 -5.48
N LEU A 192 23.46 14.97 -6.28
CA LEU A 192 23.22 14.63 -7.71
C LEU A 192 24.44 14.66 -8.63
N ASN A 193 25.59 15.12 -8.13
CA ASN A 193 26.81 15.33 -8.90
C ASN A 193 28.04 14.62 -8.31
N GLN A 194 27.89 13.68 -7.39
CA GLN A 194 29.02 12.85 -6.95
C GLN A 194 28.77 11.41 -7.42
N LYS A 195 29.35 11.08 -8.58
CA LYS A 195 29.62 9.66 -8.89
C LYS A 195 30.52 9.12 -7.77
N PRO A 196 30.20 7.99 -7.13
CA PRO A 196 31.23 7.20 -6.48
C PRO A 196 32.23 6.78 -7.57
N GLU A 197 33.52 7.02 -7.33
CA GLU A 197 34.60 6.44 -8.15
C GLU A 197 34.60 4.91 -8.07
#